data_AF-Q8TY05-F1
#
_entry.id   AF-Q8TY05-F1
#
_cell.length_a   1.000
_cell.length_b   1.000
_cell.length_c   1.000
_cell.angle_alpha   90.00
_cell.angle_beta   90.00
_cell.angle_gamma   90.00
#
_symmetry.space_group_name_H-M   'P 1'
#
loop_
_entity.id
_entity.type
_entity.pdbx_description
1 polymer ?
#
loop_
_entity_poly.entity_id
_entity_poly.type
_entity_poly.pdbx_seq_one_letter_code
_entity_poly.pdbx_strand_id
1 'polypeptide(L)'
;MEPIFQTLLALLIATQTGVEHDTGCCTVLVHVHHGCDVVAYRRDAKFPAEILIVRTEWAGRRAIKEYKIQGGYFCHTVITEDGWIVTIGGRDIPEVNRKLEKLGAEIVSKGRIKKDEIEKAGELLKEARWGHFVVKSPNDIVGVASYDYRISSPERIDMFKIKDGEYVKVTNNPRYYDRGRSEEFGKNPIDAAIKIAGKDPYGLHRRDIITYKLTVDETSSSVKVWASYDGRALLGGASGEPDPIRFMGKTIAANEIPRVPRRKPLGEVILRVCREHEGKGELPNPAAVAAALISGAVFVAFLGQLSLQQRNLY
;
A
#
# COMPACT_ATOMS: atom_id res chain seq x y z
N MET A 1 -16.78 46.63 2.00
CA MET A 1 -15.31 46.54 1.83
C MET A 1 -14.71 45.18 2.21
N GLU A 2 -15.49 44.21 2.70
CA GLU A 2 -14.96 42.87 3.08
C GLU A 2 -14.78 41.81 1.97
N PRO A 3 -15.63 41.70 0.92
CA PRO A 3 -15.55 40.54 0.02
C PRO A 3 -14.31 40.58 -0.90
N ILE A 4 -13.79 41.78 -1.18
CA ILE A 4 -12.60 41.97 -2.01
C ILE A 4 -11.34 41.53 -1.26
N PHE A 5 -11.28 41.75 0.06
CA PHE A 5 -10.10 41.42 0.86
C PHE A 5 -9.94 39.91 1.07
N GLN A 6 -11.04 39.17 1.29
CA GLN A 6 -10.98 37.70 1.35
C GLN A 6 -10.64 37.07 0.00
N THR A 7 -11.15 37.63 -1.10
CA THR A 7 -10.82 37.16 -2.45
C THR A 7 -9.36 37.45 -2.78
N LEU A 8 -8.84 38.64 -2.43
CA LEU A 8 -7.42 38.97 -2.59
C LEU A 8 -6.52 38.12 -1.69
N LEU A 9 -6.93 37.80 -0.46
CA LEU A 9 -6.16 36.95 0.44
C LEU A 9 -6.11 35.51 -0.05
N ALA A 10 -7.22 34.96 -0.56
CA ALA A 10 -7.24 33.66 -1.21
C ALA A 10 -6.38 33.65 -2.49
N LEU A 11 -6.40 34.73 -3.28
CA LEU A 11 -5.55 34.90 -4.46
C LEU A 11 -4.07 35.10 -4.08
N LEU A 12 -3.76 35.75 -2.96
CA LEU A 12 -2.39 35.91 -2.44
C LEU A 12 -1.82 34.59 -1.90
N ILE A 13 -2.63 33.80 -1.21
CA ILE A 13 -2.27 32.44 -0.77
C ILE A 13 -2.05 31.52 -1.98
N ALA A 14 -2.90 31.65 -3.01
CA ALA A 14 -2.76 30.91 -4.26
C ALA A 14 -1.56 31.36 -5.11
N THR A 15 -1.07 32.60 -4.96
CA THR A 15 0.09 33.13 -5.70
C THR A 15 1.42 33.02 -4.94
N GLN A 16 1.40 32.83 -3.61
CA GLN A 16 2.60 32.53 -2.81
C GLN A 16 2.95 31.04 -2.73
N THR A 17 2.07 30.16 -3.21
CA THR A 17 2.38 28.74 -3.39
C THR A 17 2.44 28.49 -4.88
N GLY A 18 3.57 28.03 -5.41
CA GLY A 18 3.65 27.59 -6.79
C GLY A 18 2.77 26.36 -7.00
N VAL A 19 1.46 26.54 -7.20
CA VAL A 19 0.47 25.47 -7.44
C VAL A 19 0.69 24.81 -8.82
N GLU A 20 1.53 25.39 -9.67
CA GLU A 20 1.66 24.99 -11.08
C GLU A 20 2.48 23.71 -11.34
N HIS A 21 3.07 23.06 -10.33
CA HIS A 21 4.00 21.93 -10.55
C HIS A 21 3.75 20.68 -9.68
N ASP A 22 2.64 20.62 -8.96
CA ASP A 22 2.40 19.54 -8.01
C ASP A 22 1.77 18.31 -8.67
N THR A 23 2.64 17.52 -9.32
CA THR A 23 2.33 16.13 -9.69
C THR A 23 2.52 15.21 -8.48
N GLY A 24 1.53 14.38 -8.17
CA GLY A 24 1.67 13.35 -7.17
C GLY A 24 0.41 12.55 -6.81
N CYS A 25 0.63 11.24 -6.63
CA CYS A 25 -0.40 10.28 -6.28
C CYS A 25 -0.97 10.52 -4.87
N CYS A 26 -2.13 9.92 -4.62
CA CYS A 26 -2.81 9.94 -3.33
C CYS A 26 -3.32 8.55 -3.00
N THR A 27 -3.17 8.12 -1.75
CA THR A 27 -3.83 6.95 -1.18
C THR A 27 -4.88 7.42 -0.18
N VAL A 28 -6.07 6.85 -0.26
CA VAL A 28 -7.10 6.95 0.78
C VAL A 28 -7.34 5.57 1.34
N LEU A 29 -7.20 5.40 2.64
CA LEU A 29 -7.56 4.19 3.37
C LEU A 29 -8.74 4.53 4.28
N VAL A 30 -9.86 3.84 4.09
CA VAL A 30 -11.05 3.90 4.95
C VAL A 30 -11.13 2.58 5.71
N HIS A 31 -11.14 2.67 7.04
CA HIS A 31 -11.42 1.52 7.89
C HIS A 31 -12.91 1.44 8.17
N VAL A 32 -13.57 0.37 7.73
CA VAL A 32 -15.02 0.22 7.92
C VAL A 32 -15.27 -0.36 9.31
N HIS A 33 -14.65 -1.50 9.58
CA HIS A 33 -14.57 -2.19 10.87
C HIS A 33 -13.45 -3.23 10.77
N HIS A 34 -13.12 -3.89 11.88
CA HIS A 34 -12.12 -4.97 11.87
C HIS A 34 -12.38 -6.00 10.76
N GLY A 35 -11.34 -6.32 9.99
CA GLY A 35 -11.42 -7.21 8.82
C GLY A 35 -12.06 -6.61 7.56
N CYS A 36 -12.47 -5.35 7.55
CA CYS A 36 -13.10 -4.70 6.40
C CYS A 36 -12.53 -3.30 6.14
N ASP A 37 -11.83 -3.16 5.02
CA ASP A 37 -11.15 -1.93 4.63
C ASP A 37 -11.47 -1.56 3.19
N VAL A 38 -11.44 -0.27 2.89
CA VAL A 38 -11.47 0.24 1.51
C VAL A 38 -10.22 1.07 1.28
N VAL A 39 -9.45 0.75 0.23
CA VAL A 39 -8.31 1.55 -0.21
C VAL A 39 -8.54 2.07 -1.61
N ALA A 40 -8.37 3.38 -1.81
CA ALA A 40 -8.42 4.02 -3.12
C ALA A 40 -7.05 4.64 -3.43
N TYR A 41 -6.45 4.21 -4.53
CA TYR A 41 -5.20 4.76 -5.03
C TYR A 41 -5.49 5.65 -6.23
N ARG A 42 -5.23 6.96 -6.10
CA ARG A 42 -5.28 7.92 -7.20
C ARG A 42 -3.90 8.06 -7.82
N ARG A 43 -3.77 7.67 -9.09
CA ARG A 43 -2.58 7.94 -9.90
C ARG A 43 -2.64 9.36 -10.45
N ASP A 44 -1.57 10.11 -10.25
CA ASP A 44 -1.38 11.41 -10.88
C ASP A 44 -0.04 11.46 -11.62
N ALA A 45 -0.11 11.41 -12.95
CA ALA A 45 1.07 11.36 -13.79
C ALA A 45 0.79 11.96 -15.17
N LYS A 46 1.80 12.64 -15.72
CA LYS A 46 1.74 13.23 -17.06
C LYS A 46 1.50 12.17 -18.13
N PHE A 47 2.22 11.06 -18.04
CA PHE A 47 2.25 10.04 -19.07
C PHE A 47 1.27 8.90 -18.79
N PRO A 48 0.60 8.38 -19.83
CA PRO A 48 -0.26 7.22 -19.71
C PRO A 48 0.55 5.96 -19.37
N ALA A 49 -0.09 4.99 -18.73
CA ALA A 49 0.51 3.70 -18.40
C ALA A 49 -0.58 2.63 -18.28
N GLU A 50 -0.36 1.43 -18.82
CA GLU A 50 -1.28 0.32 -18.51
C GLU A 50 -1.12 -0.08 -17.03
N ILE A 51 -2.23 -0.08 -16.30
CA ILE A 51 -2.25 -0.52 -14.89
C ILE A 51 -2.47 -2.02 -14.85
N LEU A 52 -1.53 -2.75 -14.25
CA LEU A 52 -1.57 -4.19 -14.12
C LEU A 52 -2.06 -4.56 -12.72
N ILE A 53 -3.16 -5.32 -12.65
CA ILE A 53 -3.71 -5.85 -11.40
C ILE A 53 -3.72 -7.37 -11.50
N VAL A 54 -2.90 -8.02 -10.69
CA VAL A 54 -2.63 -9.46 -10.78
C VAL A 54 -2.70 -10.15 -9.41
N ARG A 55 -2.97 -11.46 -9.42
CA ARG A 55 -2.68 -12.34 -8.28
C ARG A 55 -1.18 -12.62 -8.25
N THR A 56 -0.61 -12.67 -7.06
CA THR A 56 0.80 -13.00 -6.85
C THR A 56 0.99 -13.66 -5.48
N GLU A 57 2.15 -14.26 -5.28
CA GLU A 57 2.70 -14.47 -3.94
C GLU A 57 3.64 -13.31 -3.61
N TRP A 58 3.52 -12.76 -2.41
CA TRP A 58 4.27 -11.61 -1.94
C TRP A 58 4.43 -11.67 -0.43
N ALA A 59 5.65 -11.52 0.07
CA ALA A 59 5.97 -11.65 1.51
C ALA A 59 5.46 -12.98 2.14
N GLY A 60 5.57 -14.08 1.39
CA GLY A 60 5.10 -15.41 1.82
C GLY A 60 3.57 -15.57 1.88
N ARG A 61 2.81 -14.63 1.32
CA ARG A 61 1.34 -14.61 1.35
C ARG A 61 0.78 -14.53 -0.05
N ARG A 62 -0.42 -15.06 -0.28
CA ARG A 62 -1.15 -14.72 -1.50
C ARG A 62 -1.61 -13.28 -1.42
N ALA A 63 -1.53 -12.58 -2.53
CA ALA A 63 -1.85 -11.17 -2.62
C ALA A 63 -2.45 -10.80 -3.96
N ILE A 64 -3.15 -9.67 -3.99
CA ILE A 64 -3.36 -8.88 -5.20
C ILE A 64 -2.29 -7.79 -5.24
N LYS A 65 -1.80 -7.47 -6.43
CA LYS A 65 -0.81 -6.43 -6.64
C LYS A 65 -1.17 -5.57 -7.84
N GLU A 66 -1.14 -4.26 -7.62
CA GLU A 66 -1.25 -3.21 -8.62
C GLU A 66 0.11 -2.61 -8.93
N TYR A 67 0.49 -2.59 -10.20
CA TYR A 67 1.74 -1.98 -10.63
C TYR A 67 1.68 -1.53 -12.09
N LYS A 68 2.69 -0.79 -12.53
CA LYS A 68 2.95 -0.48 -13.94
C LYS A 68 4.40 -0.75 -14.31
N ILE A 69 4.68 -0.75 -15.61
CA ILE A 69 6.03 -0.93 -16.17
C ILE A 69 6.48 0.22 -17.08
N GLN A 70 5.54 1.02 -17.57
CA GLN A 70 5.80 2.19 -18.42
C GLN A 70 6.45 3.30 -17.60
N GLY A 71 7.57 3.83 -18.11
CA GLY A 71 8.43 4.75 -17.35
C GLY A 71 9.24 4.05 -16.25
N GLY A 72 9.27 2.71 -16.24
CA GLY A 72 9.93 1.90 -15.23
C GLY A 72 8.93 1.20 -14.30
N TYR A 73 9.41 0.15 -13.64
CA TYR A 73 8.63 -0.60 -12.67
C TYR A 73 8.18 0.30 -11.52
N PHE A 74 6.88 0.29 -11.23
CA PHE A 74 6.32 0.99 -10.08
C PHE A 74 5.16 0.18 -9.47
N CYS A 75 5.36 -0.32 -8.25
CA CYS A 75 4.31 -0.91 -7.43
C CYS A 75 3.44 0.20 -6.82
N HIS A 76 2.12 0.14 -7.00
CA HIS A 76 1.18 1.08 -6.40
C HIS A 76 0.56 0.53 -5.11
N THR A 77 0.00 -0.68 -5.16
CA THR A 77 -0.78 -1.27 -4.07
C THR A 77 -0.55 -2.78 -3.98
N VAL A 78 -0.41 -3.31 -2.77
CA VAL A 78 -0.43 -4.74 -2.47
C VAL A 78 -1.45 -4.98 -1.35
N ILE A 79 -2.33 -5.97 -1.53
CA ILE A 79 -3.28 -6.41 -0.50
C ILE A 79 -3.14 -7.92 -0.33
N THR A 80 -2.86 -8.39 0.88
CA THR A 80 -2.64 -9.80 1.18
C THR A 80 -3.90 -10.50 1.67
N GLU A 81 -3.87 -11.83 1.63
CA GLU A 81 -4.97 -12.69 2.09
C GLU A 81 -5.35 -12.51 3.56
N ASP A 82 -4.39 -12.14 4.41
CA ASP A 82 -4.54 -11.97 5.86
C ASP A 82 -4.82 -10.52 6.29
N GLY A 83 -4.99 -9.57 5.35
CA GLY A 83 -5.45 -8.22 5.68
C GLY A 83 -4.38 -7.13 5.70
N TRP A 84 -3.16 -7.40 5.23
CA TRP A 84 -2.17 -6.33 5.04
C TRP A 84 -2.49 -5.51 3.80
N ILE A 85 -2.32 -4.19 3.91
CA ILE A 85 -2.42 -3.26 2.79
C ILE A 85 -1.14 -2.44 2.75
N VAL A 86 -0.47 -2.41 1.60
CA VAL A 86 0.72 -1.57 1.37
C VAL A 86 0.48 -0.73 0.12
N THR A 87 0.68 0.57 0.21
CA THR A 87 0.60 1.48 -0.93
C THR A 87 1.83 2.36 -1.05
N ILE A 88 2.24 2.65 -2.29
CA ILE A 88 3.41 3.46 -2.59
C ILE A 88 3.01 4.49 -3.65
N GLY A 89 3.34 5.75 -3.41
CA GLY A 89 3.26 6.82 -4.41
C GLY A 89 4.54 7.63 -4.44
N GLY A 90 4.77 8.33 -5.55
CA GLY A 90 6.00 9.11 -5.70
C GLY A 90 6.42 9.24 -7.14
N ARG A 91 7.69 9.58 -7.31
CA ARG A 91 8.32 9.70 -8.62
C ARG A 91 8.63 8.32 -9.21
N ASP A 92 8.59 8.22 -10.54
CA ASP A 92 8.99 7.03 -11.30
C ASP A 92 10.51 6.75 -11.21
N ILE A 93 10.98 6.37 -10.02
CA ILE A 93 12.35 5.93 -9.73
C ILE A 93 12.27 4.44 -9.32
N PRO A 94 12.48 3.50 -10.27
CA PRO A 94 12.25 2.08 -10.02
C PRO A 94 13.06 1.51 -8.86
N GLU A 95 14.28 2.00 -8.63
CA GLU A 95 15.12 1.56 -7.52
C GLU A 95 14.49 1.87 -6.17
N VAL A 96 14.09 3.13 -5.94
CA VAL A 96 13.45 3.55 -4.69
C VAL A 96 12.11 2.84 -4.51
N ASN A 97 11.31 2.72 -5.58
CA ASN A 97 10.02 2.00 -5.51
C ASN A 97 10.21 0.53 -5.10
N ARG A 98 11.22 -0.17 -5.65
CA ARG A 98 11.56 -1.54 -5.24
C ARG A 98 12.05 -1.62 -3.79
N LYS A 99 12.84 -0.64 -3.32
CA LYS A 99 13.27 -0.57 -1.92
C LYS A 99 12.07 -0.40 -0.98
N LEU A 100 11.12 0.47 -1.32
CA LEU A 100 9.87 0.68 -0.56
C LEU A 100 8.97 -0.56 -0.58
N GLU A 101 8.82 -1.21 -1.73
CA GLU A 101 8.07 -2.47 -1.83
C GLU A 101 8.70 -3.57 -0.98
N LYS A 102 10.03 -3.72 -1.05
CA LYS A 102 10.78 -4.67 -0.22
C LYS A 102 10.62 -4.38 1.26
N LEU A 103 10.68 -3.11 1.66
CA LEU A 103 10.44 -2.69 3.05
C LEU A 103 9.02 -3.07 3.50
N GLY A 104 8.01 -2.84 2.65
CA GLY A 104 6.64 -3.32 2.90
C GLY A 104 6.60 -4.83 3.10
N ALA A 105 7.27 -5.60 2.23
CA ALA A 105 7.32 -7.06 2.34
C ALA A 105 8.01 -7.52 3.64
N GLU A 106 9.06 -6.83 4.08
CA GLU A 106 9.75 -7.10 5.34
C GLU A 106 8.83 -6.84 6.55
N ILE A 107 8.10 -5.72 6.56
CA ILE A 107 7.13 -5.38 7.61
C ILE A 107 6.04 -6.46 7.70
N VAL A 108 5.46 -6.83 6.55
CA VAL A 108 4.42 -7.86 6.45
C VAL A 108 4.96 -9.22 6.90
N SER A 109 6.16 -9.59 6.48
CA SER A 109 6.80 -10.86 6.88
C SER A 109 7.02 -10.95 8.40
N LYS A 110 7.36 -9.82 9.05
CA LYS A 110 7.51 -9.72 10.51
C LYS A 110 6.19 -9.69 11.27
N GLY A 111 5.06 -9.47 10.59
CA GLY A 111 3.73 -9.46 11.19
C GLY A 111 3.42 -8.23 12.05
N ARG A 112 4.24 -7.17 12.00
CA ARG A 112 4.04 -5.96 12.81
C ARG A 112 4.70 -4.74 12.18
N ILE A 113 4.13 -3.57 12.44
CA ILE A 113 4.66 -2.27 12.01
C ILE A 113 5.44 -1.66 13.18
N LYS A 114 6.65 -1.18 12.92
CA LYS A 114 7.41 -0.36 13.87
C LYS A 114 7.71 1.03 13.34
N LYS A 115 7.96 1.96 14.25
CA LYS A 115 8.29 3.35 13.93
C LYS A 115 9.57 3.49 13.09
N ASP A 116 10.64 2.77 13.43
CA ASP A 116 11.92 2.79 12.70
C ASP A 116 11.77 2.32 11.24
N GLU A 117 10.83 1.42 10.98
CA GLU A 117 10.52 0.96 9.62
C GLU A 117 9.79 2.05 8.81
N ILE A 118 8.90 2.82 9.45
CA ILE A 118 8.24 3.96 8.80
C ILE A 118 9.21 5.13 8.59
N GLU A 119 10.10 5.39 9.54
CA GLU A 119 11.18 6.39 9.39
C GLU A 119 12.11 6.00 8.23
N LYS A 120 12.46 4.71 8.09
CA LYS A 120 13.21 4.20 6.93
C LYS A 120 12.46 4.40 5.61
N ALA A 121 11.14 4.27 5.58
CA ALA A 121 10.35 4.62 4.40
C ALA A 121 10.48 6.12 4.09
N GLY A 122 10.45 6.99 5.11
CA GLY A 122 10.73 8.43 4.97
C GLY A 122 12.07 8.73 4.31
N GLU A 123 13.15 8.08 4.75
CA GLU A 123 14.49 8.24 4.15
C GLU A 123 14.53 7.81 2.67
N LEU A 124 13.88 6.70 2.32
CA LEU A 124 13.76 6.29 0.91
C LEU A 124 12.98 7.30 0.08
N LEU A 125 11.93 7.90 0.64
CA LEU A 125 11.16 8.95 -0.05
C LEU A 125 11.98 10.23 -0.24
N LYS A 126 12.90 10.55 0.67
CA LYS A 126 13.88 11.64 0.50
C LYS A 126 14.82 11.39 -0.69
N GLU A 127 15.30 10.15 -0.87
CA GLU A 127 16.07 9.76 -2.07
C GLU A 127 15.28 10.04 -3.36
N ALA A 128 13.97 9.76 -3.36
CA ALA A 128 13.08 10.02 -4.51
C ALA A 128 12.64 11.50 -4.65
N ARG A 129 12.98 12.35 -3.69
CA ARG A 129 12.60 13.77 -3.53
C ARG A 129 11.12 14.03 -3.23
N TRP A 130 10.22 13.14 -3.63
CA TRP A 130 8.84 13.17 -3.15
C TRP A 130 8.14 11.82 -3.26
N GLY A 131 7.14 11.61 -2.41
CA GLY A 131 6.29 10.42 -2.47
C GLY A 131 5.58 10.13 -1.15
N HIS A 132 4.89 9.01 -1.11
CA HIS A 132 4.29 8.50 0.11
C HIS A 132 4.36 6.97 0.18
N PHE A 133 4.26 6.47 1.41
CA PHE A 133 4.24 5.07 1.77
C PHE A 133 3.18 4.89 2.86
N VAL A 134 2.27 3.94 2.66
CA VAL A 134 1.28 3.54 3.68
C VAL A 134 1.36 2.04 3.86
N VAL A 135 1.35 1.59 5.11
CA VAL A 135 1.17 0.19 5.47
C VAL A 135 0.10 0.08 6.56
N LYS A 136 -0.89 -0.79 6.36
CA LYS A 136 -1.89 -1.14 7.36
C LYS A 136 -1.76 -2.62 7.71
N SER A 137 -1.73 -2.93 8.99
CA SER A 137 -1.72 -4.30 9.51
C SER A 137 -3.13 -4.84 9.74
N PRO A 138 -3.30 -6.16 9.84
CA PRO A 138 -4.59 -6.78 10.18
C PRO A 138 -5.13 -6.34 11.55
N ASN A 139 -4.26 -5.86 12.45
CA ASN A 139 -4.61 -5.35 13.77
C ASN A 139 -4.94 -3.85 13.79
N ASP A 140 -5.24 -3.29 12.62
CA ASP A 140 -5.69 -1.91 12.43
C ASP A 140 -4.65 -0.84 12.81
N ILE A 141 -3.37 -1.23 12.86
CA ILE A 141 -2.26 -0.28 12.96
C ILE A 141 -1.91 0.21 11.56
N VAL A 142 -1.82 1.52 11.39
CA VAL A 142 -1.42 2.19 10.15
C VAL A 142 -0.09 2.90 10.39
N GLY A 143 0.88 2.67 9.52
CA GLY A 143 2.11 3.45 9.41
C GLY A 143 2.09 4.28 8.13
N VAL A 144 2.49 5.55 8.23
CA VAL A 144 2.49 6.52 7.13
C VAL A 144 3.82 7.24 7.07
N ALA A 145 4.40 7.31 5.88
CA ALA A 145 5.46 8.24 5.55
C ALA A 145 5.08 9.02 4.29
N SER A 146 5.29 10.33 4.27
CA SER A 146 5.25 11.13 3.04
C SER A 146 6.33 12.20 3.09
N TYR A 147 6.93 12.48 1.94
CA TYR A 147 7.96 13.50 1.80
C TYR A 147 7.77 14.30 0.53
N ASP A 148 8.05 15.61 0.57
CA ASP A 148 8.11 16.48 -0.60
C ASP A 148 9.12 17.63 -0.39
N TYR A 149 10.22 17.62 -1.12
CA TYR A 149 11.28 18.65 -1.00
C TYR A 149 10.82 20.08 -1.35
N ARG A 150 9.66 20.25 -2.00
CA ARG A 150 9.17 21.54 -2.52
C ARG A 150 8.49 22.41 -1.46
N ILE A 151 8.22 21.87 -0.26
CA ILE A 151 7.44 22.55 0.78
C ILE A 151 8.25 22.78 2.05
N SER A 152 7.81 23.74 2.87
CA SER A 152 8.46 24.15 4.13
C SER A 152 8.47 23.08 5.23
N SER A 153 7.46 22.20 5.25
CA SER A 153 7.33 21.08 6.19
C SER A 153 7.34 19.79 5.39
N PRO A 154 8.51 19.38 4.90
CA PRO A 154 8.63 18.44 3.79
C PRO A 154 8.36 17.00 4.18
N GLU A 155 8.10 16.69 5.44
CA GLU A 155 7.95 15.32 5.92
C GLU A 155 6.74 15.15 6.83
N ARG A 156 6.08 13.99 6.70
CA ARG A 156 5.11 13.47 7.66
C ARG A 156 5.45 12.01 7.92
N ILE A 157 5.71 11.68 9.18
CA ILE A 157 5.81 10.32 9.70
C ILE A 157 4.71 10.17 10.75
N ASP A 158 3.86 9.16 10.63
CA ASP A 158 2.78 8.91 11.56
C ASP A 158 2.57 7.41 11.76
N MET A 159 2.14 7.01 12.95
CA MET A 159 1.78 5.63 13.26
C MET A 159 0.68 5.62 14.32
N PHE A 160 -0.44 4.97 14.01
CA PHE A 160 -1.63 5.01 14.85
C PHE A 160 -2.51 3.80 14.63
N LYS A 161 -3.43 3.55 15.58
CA LYS A 161 -4.53 2.61 15.38
C LYS A 161 -5.71 3.33 14.75
N ILE A 162 -6.15 2.90 13.58
CA ILE A 162 -7.33 3.46 12.90
C ILE A 162 -8.60 2.88 13.54
N LYS A 163 -9.66 3.69 13.66
CA LYS A 163 -10.93 3.27 14.27
C LYS A 163 -12.03 3.10 13.22
N ASP A 164 -13.07 2.34 13.58
CA ASP A 164 -14.23 2.09 12.73
C ASP A 164 -14.83 3.39 12.18
N GLY A 165 -14.96 3.46 10.86
CA GLY A 165 -15.46 4.61 10.12
C GLY A 165 -14.45 5.73 9.86
N GLU A 166 -13.24 5.66 10.42
CA GLU A 166 -12.18 6.64 10.13
C GLU A 166 -11.54 6.41 8.75
N TYR A 167 -10.98 7.48 8.20
CA TYR A 167 -10.08 7.41 7.06
C TYR A 167 -8.74 8.09 7.34
N VAL A 168 -7.75 7.72 6.55
CA VAL A 168 -6.52 8.49 6.34
C VAL A 168 -6.30 8.70 4.84
N LYS A 169 -6.02 9.95 4.47
CA LYS A 169 -5.59 10.34 3.13
C LYS A 169 -4.12 10.73 3.20
N VAL A 170 -3.31 10.08 2.40
CA VAL A 170 -1.87 10.33 2.31
C VAL A 170 -1.54 10.66 0.86
N THR A 171 -0.93 11.81 0.63
CA THR A 171 -0.49 12.22 -0.71
C THR A 171 1.03 12.34 -0.71
N ASN A 172 1.62 12.45 -1.90
CA ASN A 172 3.06 12.73 -2.00
C ASN A 172 3.45 14.04 -1.32
N ASN A 173 2.54 15.02 -1.19
CA ASN A 173 2.80 16.29 -0.53
C ASN A 173 2.17 16.29 0.88
N PRO A 174 2.99 16.26 1.94
CA PRO A 174 2.53 16.20 3.34
C PRO A 174 1.48 17.24 3.75
N ARG A 175 1.40 18.41 3.07
CA ARG A 175 0.40 19.44 3.38
C ARG A 175 -1.05 18.98 3.16
N TYR A 176 -1.25 17.96 2.32
CA TYR A 176 -2.57 17.42 2.02
C TYR A 176 -2.85 16.11 2.77
N TYR A 177 -1.97 15.70 3.69
CA TYR A 177 -2.28 14.63 4.64
C TYR A 177 -3.51 15.00 5.45
N ASP A 178 -4.43 14.06 5.58
CA ASP A 178 -5.71 14.31 6.26
C ASP A 178 -6.25 13.04 6.90
N ARG A 179 -6.98 13.20 8.00
CA ARG A 179 -7.67 12.12 8.73
C ARG A 179 -9.01 12.64 9.20
N GLY A 180 -10.03 11.80 9.12
CA GLY A 180 -11.38 12.18 9.54
C GLY A 180 -12.34 11.03 9.50
N ARG A 181 -13.64 11.35 9.45
CA ARG A 181 -14.72 10.37 9.38
C ARG A 181 -15.17 10.20 7.94
N SER A 182 -15.18 8.97 7.45
CA SER A 182 -15.55 8.67 6.05
C SER A 182 -17.01 9.01 5.74
N GLU A 183 -17.88 8.97 6.76
CA GLU A 183 -19.30 9.27 6.66
C GLU A 183 -19.60 10.71 6.21
N GLU A 184 -18.67 11.65 6.43
CA GLU A 184 -18.74 13.03 5.92
C GLU A 184 -18.76 13.09 4.39
N PHE A 185 -18.25 12.05 3.72
CA PHE A 185 -18.20 11.93 2.26
C PHE A 185 -19.28 10.99 1.71
N GLY A 186 -19.92 10.18 2.57
CA GLY A 186 -21.07 9.36 2.25
C GLY A 186 -21.15 8.08 3.09
N LYS A 187 -22.35 7.48 3.14
CA LYS A 187 -22.60 6.25 3.91
C LYS A 187 -21.93 5.00 3.32
N ASN A 188 -21.72 4.98 2.00
CA ASN A 188 -21.05 3.88 1.33
C ASN A 188 -19.53 4.12 1.38
N PRO A 189 -18.73 3.23 1.99
CA PRO A 189 -17.30 3.45 2.18
C PRO A 189 -16.50 3.49 0.86
N ILE A 190 -16.99 2.81 -0.19
CA ILE A 190 -16.37 2.85 -1.52
C ILE A 190 -16.60 4.23 -2.16
N ASP A 191 -17.83 4.75 -2.08
CA ASP A 191 -18.14 6.10 -2.57
C ASP A 191 -17.40 7.18 -1.77
N ALA A 192 -17.28 6.98 -0.45
CA ALA A 192 -16.52 7.88 0.42
C ALA A 192 -15.03 7.91 0.01
N ALA A 193 -14.37 6.76 -0.13
CA ALA A 193 -12.97 6.69 -0.53
C ALA A 193 -12.70 7.36 -1.89
N ILE A 194 -13.56 7.11 -2.89
CA ILE A 194 -13.47 7.74 -4.22
C ILE A 194 -13.66 9.26 -4.11
N LYS A 195 -14.62 9.73 -3.31
CA LYS A 195 -14.87 11.17 -3.12
C LYS A 195 -13.74 11.85 -2.37
N ILE A 196 -13.16 11.23 -1.35
CA ILE A 196 -11.99 11.77 -0.62
C ILE A 196 -10.83 11.93 -1.60
N ALA A 197 -10.53 10.91 -2.42
CA ALA A 197 -9.48 10.98 -3.43
C ALA A 197 -9.79 12.00 -4.54
N GLY A 198 -11.04 12.09 -4.98
CA GLY A 198 -11.49 13.00 -6.03
C GLY A 198 -11.62 14.47 -5.58
N LYS A 199 -11.87 14.72 -4.30
CA LYS A 199 -11.91 16.08 -3.72
C LYS A 199 -10.56 16.57 -3.19
N ASP A 200 -9.54 15.72 -3.17
CA ASP A 200 -8.21 16.13 -2.79
C ASP A 200 -7.64 17.13 -3.81
N PRO A 201 -7.30 18.39 -3.45
CA PRO A 201 -6.85 19.41 -4.40
C PRO A 201 -5.46 19.16 -4.99
N TYR A 202 -4.66 18.30 -4.38
CA TYR A 202 -3.35 17.93 -4.88
C TYR A 202 -3.43 17.17 -6.21
N GLY A 203 -2.40 17.31 -7.04
CA GLY A 203 -2.24 16.60 -8.30
C GLY A 203 -2.73 17.37 -9.54
N LEU A 204 -1.98 17.27 -10.64
CA LEU A 204 -2.24 18.02 -11.87
C LEU A 204 -3.03 17.22 -12.91
N HIS A 205 -2.52 16.05 -13.28
CA HIS A 205 -3.03 15.22 -14.37
C HIS A 205 -4.15 14.29 -13.95
N ARG A 206 -4.11 13.74 -12.74
CA ARG A 206 -5.18 13.02 -12.03
C ARG A 206 -5.94 12.06 -12.93
N ARG A 207 -5.31 10.90 -13.14
CA ARG A 207 -5.79 9.85 -14.03
C ARG A 207 -6.72 8.93 -13.24
N ASP A 208 -6.28 7.72 -12.95
CA ASP A 208 -7.13 6.67 -12.41
C ASP A 208 -7.27 6.77 -10.89
N ILE A 209 -8.43 6.34 -10.41
CA ILE A 209 -8.67 5.97 -9.02
C ILE A 209 -9.04 4.48 -9.04
N ILE A 210 -8.10 3.64 -8.61
CA ILE A 210 -8.38 2.21 -8.41
C ILE A 210 -8.78 2.02 -6.96
N THR A 211 -9.95 1.42 -6.75
CA THR A 211 -10.52 1.23 -5.41
C THR A 211 -10.67 -0.26 -5.13
N TYR A 212 -10.20 -0.68 -3.97
CA TYR A 212 -10.27 -2.03 -3.46
C TYR A 212 -11.12 -2.03 -2.20
N LYS A 213 -12.10 -2.94 -2.13
CA LYS A 213 -12.74 -3.30 -0.86
C LYS A 213 -12.23 -4.67 -0.46
N LEU A 214 -11.56 -4.72 0.68
CA LEU A 214 -11.08 -5.93 1.32
C LEU A 214 -12.09 -6.36 2.38
N THR A 215 -12.39 -7.65 2.42
CA THR A 215 -13.13 -8.29 3.51
C THR A 215 -12.37 -9.56 3.86
N VAL A 216 -11.91 -9.66 5.11
CA VAL A 216 -11.12 -10.78 5.63
C VAL A 216 -12.04 -11.63 6.50
N ASP A 217 -12.12 -12.91 6.16
CA ASP A 217 -12.77 -13.95 6.93
C ASP A 217 -11.69 -14.91 7.48
N GLU A 218 -12.07 -15.87 8.32
CA GLU A 218 -11.14 -16.79 9.00
C GLU A 218 -10.23 -17.61 8.06
N THR A 219 -10.71 -17.91 6.85
CA THR A 219 -10.03 -18.83 5.91
C THR A 219 -9.70 -18.21 4.56
N SER A 220 -10.18 -16.99 4.30
CA SER A 220 -9.98 -16.30 3.03
C SER A 220 -10.26 -14.82 3.16
N SER A 221 -9.78 -14.04 2.20
CA SER A 221 -10.27 -12.69 1.97
C SER A 221 -10.87 -12.53 0.58
N SER A 222 -11.86 -11.65 0.49
CA SER A 222 -12.43 -11.15 -0.74
C SER A 222 -11.89 -9.75 -1.02
N VAL A 223 -11.34 -9.55 -2.22
CA VAL A 223 -10.93 -8.24 -2.72
C VAL A 223 -11.78 -7.88 -3.93
N LYS A 224 -12.72 -6.96 -3.74
CA LYS A 224 -13.53 -6.39 -4.83
C LYS A 224 -12.85 -5.15 -5.37
N VAL A 225 -12.77 -5.03 -6.69
CA VAL A 225 -12.00 -3.96 -7.36
C VAL A 225 -12.88 -3.14 -8.28
N TRP A 226 -12.73 -1.82 -8.21
CA TRP A 226 -13.38 -0.86 -9.10
C TRP A 226 -12.35 0.10 -9.68
N ALA A 227 -12.66 0.63 -10.86
CA ALA A 227 -11.92 1.71 -11.48
C ALA A 227 -12.81 2.94 -11.69
N SER A 228 -12.22 4.11 -11.50
CA SER A 228 -12.80 5.40 -11.87
C SER A 228 -11.72 6.29 -12.46
N TYR A 229 -12.11 7.29 -13.23
CA TYR A 229 -11.24 8.35 -13.71
C TYR A 229 -11.51 9.63 -12.92
N ASP A 230 -10.49 10.23 -12.34
CA ASP A 230 -10.64 11.46 -11.55
C ASP A 230 -10.88 12.66 -12.46
N GLY A 231 -9.85 13.03 -13.22
CA GLY A 231 -9.85 14.15 -14.12
C GLY A 231 -10.23 15.49 -13.51
N ARG A 232 -10.14 15.69 -12.19
CA ARG A 232 -10.66 16.87 -11.46
C ARG A 232 -12.18 17.03 -11.50
N ALA A 233 -12.96 15.97 -11.73
CA ALA A 233 -14.41 16.09 -11.87
C ALA A 233 -15.10 16.70 -10.64
N LEU A 234 -14.57 16.45 -9.44
CA LEU A 234 -15.11 16.97 -8.18
C LEU A 234 -14.49 18.30 -7.73
N LEU A 235 -13.55 18.86 -8.51
CA LEU A 235 -12.90 20.15 -8.24
C LEU A 235 -13.18 21.22 -9.30
N GLY A 236 -13.86 20.85 -10.39
CA GLY A 236 -14.06 21.72 -11.54
C GLY A 236 -12.90 21.63 -12.53
N GLY A 237 -13.23 21.59 -13.82
CA GLY A 237 -12.28 21.43 -14.93
C GLY A 237 -12.12 19.99 -15.38
N ALA A 238 -11.23 19.75 -16.35
CA ALA A 238 -10.82 18.43 -16.82
C ALA A 238 -9.30 18.40 -16.97
N SER A 239 -8.63 17.35 -16.49
CA SER A 239 -7.21 17.15 -16.70
C SER A 239 -6.84 15.66 -16.80
N GLY A 240 -5.82 15.35 -17.60
CA GLY A 240 -5.41 13.96 -17.87
C GLY A 240 -6.48 13.12 -18.55
N GLU A 241 -6.25 11.81 -18.59
CA GLU A 241 -7.13 10.82 -19.23
C GLU A 241 -7.03 9.50 -18.44
N PRO A 242 -8.08 8.65 -18.45
CA PRO A 242 -7.97 7.31 -17.88
C PRO A 242 -6.88 6.50 -18.58
N ASP A 243 -6.28 5.59 -17.82
CA ASP A 243 -5.38 4.59 -18.36
C ASP A 243 -6.11 3.26 -18.63
N PRO A 244 -5.68 2.45 -19.60
CA PRO A 244 -6.17 1.09 -19.73
C PRO A 244 -5.74 0.25 -18.51
N ILE A 245 -6.59 -0.68 -18.10
CA ILE A 245 -6.34 -1.56 -16.95
C ILE A 245 -6.33 -3.00 -17.42
N ARG A 246 -5.32 -3.78 -17.03
CA ARG A 246 -5.31 -5.24 -17.17
C ARG A 246 -5.60 -5.89 -15.83
N PHE A 247 -6.84 -6.31 -15.64
CA PHE A 247 -7.30 -6.98 -14.43
C PHE A 247 -7.37 -8.49 -14.66
N MET A 248 -6.54 -9.26 -13.94
CA MET A 248 -6.50 -10.73 -14.04
C MET A 248 -6.34 -11.21 -15.50
N GLY A 249 -5.50 -10.53 -16.28
CA GLY A 249 -5.24 -10.83 -17.69
C GLY A 249 -6.28 -10.28 -18.68
N LYS A 250 -7.43 -9.79 -18.22
CA LYS A 250 -8.43 -9.13 -19.07
C LYS A 250 -8.17 -7.63 -19.16
N THR A 251 -8.10 -7.11 -20.37
CA THR A 251 -7.98 -5.66 -20.62
C THR A 251 -9.35 -4.97 -20.52
N ILE A 252 -9.36 -3.84 -19.83
CA ILE A 252 -10.43 -2.85 -19.78
C ILE A 252 -9.87 -1.61 -20.47
N ALA A 253 -10.55 -1.16 -21.52
CA ALA A 253 -10.09 0.00 -22.27
C ALA A 253 -10.33 1.30 -21.47
N ALA A 254 -9.45 2.28 -21.66
CA ALA A 254 -9.50 3.56 -20.95
C ALA A 254 -10.86 4.27 -21.10
N ASN A 255 -11.44 4.23 -22.30
CA ASN A 255 -12.75 4.85 -22.60
C ASN A 255 -13.95 4.17 -21.91
N GLU A 256 -13.77 2.97 -21.35
CA GLU A 256 -14.80 2.28 -20.58
C GLU A 256 -14.78 2.68 -19.10
N ILE A 257 -13.77 3.41 -18.65
CA ILE A 257 -13.61 3.82 -17.24
C ILE A 257 -14.39 5.11 -17.03
N PRO A 258 -15.45 5.09 -16.21
CA PRO A 258 -16.27 6.25 -16.00
C PRO A 258 -15.55 7.27 -15.11
N ARG A 259 -15.86 8.54 -15.35
CA ARG A 259 -15.38 9.64 -14.51
C ARG A 259 -16.10 9.65 -13.15
N VAL A 260 -15.37 9.98 -12.08
CA VAL A 260 -15.91 10.12 -10.72
C VAL A 260 -17.08 11.11 -10.69
N PRO A 261 -18.13 10.87 -9.87
CA PRO A 261 -18.21 9.86 -8.81
C PRO A 261 -18.62 8.45 -9.29
N ARG A 262 -18.84 8.24 -10.60
CA ARG A 262 -19.18 6.91 -11.13
C ARG A 262 -17.95 6.01 -11.11
N ARG A 263 -18.18 4.70 -10.97
CA ARG A 263 -17.15 3.66 -10.95
C ARG A 263 -17.57 2.46 -11.79
N LYS A 264 -16.60 1.77 -12.40
CA LYS A 264 -16.79 0.49 -13.10
C LYS A 264 -16.28 -0.66 -12.22
N PRO A 265 -17.12 -1.65 -11.88
CA PRO A 265 -16.65 -2.89 -11.26
C PRO A 265 -15.73 -3.63 -12.23
N LEU A 266 -14.54 -4.03 -11.77
CA LEU A 266 -13.61 -4.85 -12.55
C LEU A 266 -13.80 -6.34 -12.25
N GLY A 267 -14.02 -6.67 -10.98
CA GLY A 267 -14.27 -8.03 -10.52
C GLY A 267 -13.95 -8.24 -9.05
N GLU A 268 -13.93 -9.50 -8.66
CA GLU A 268 -13.67 -9.95 -7.29
C GLU A 268 -12.58 -11.04 -7.30
N VAL A 269 -11.67 -10.95 -6.33
CA VAL A 269 -10.54 -11.86 -6.16
C VAL A 269 -10.63 -12.48 -4.78
N ILE A 270 -10.88 -13.78 -4.72
CA ILE A 270 -10.81 -14.54 -3.46
C ILE A 270 -9.39 -15.02 -3.23
N LEU A 271 -8.75 -14.60 -2.14
CA LEU A 271 -7.44 -15.06 -1.68
C LEU A 271 -7.66 -16.02 -0.51
N ARG A 272 -7.18 -17.26 -0.59
CA ARG A 272 -7.40 -18.26 0.46
C ARG A 272 -6.15 -18.42 1.30
N VAL A 273 -6.27 -18.26 2.62
CA VAL A 273 -5.15 -18.37 3.57
C VAL A 273 -4.41 -19.69 3.35
N CYS A 274 -3.11 -19.60 3.02
CA CYS A 274 -2.24 -20.77 3.09
C CYS A 274 -1.97 -21.08 4.57
N ARG A 275 -2.54 -22.17 5.11
CA ARG A 275 -2.30 -22.66 6.48
C ARG A 275 -0.87 -23.21 6.71
N GLU A 276 0.13 -22.73 5.98
CA GLU A 276 1.51 -23.18 6.15
C GLU A 276 2.27 -22.40 7.24
N HIS A 277 1.64 -21.38 7.87
CA HIS A 277 2.26 -20.59 8.94
C HIS A 277 1.67 -20.78 10.35
N GLU A 278 0.68 -21.66 10.52
CA GLU A 278 0.32 -22.20 11.85
C GLU A 278 1.16 -23.45 12.15
N GLY A 279 2.44 -23.28 12.44
CA GLY A 279 3.29 -24.42 12.77
C GLY A 279 4.78 -24.14 12.80
N LYS A 280 5.25 -23.44 13.84
CA LYS A 280 6.53 -23.64 14.55
C LYS A 280 6.71 -22.54 15.61
N GLY A 281 5.77 -22.52 16.55
CA GLY A 281 5.89 -21.80 17.82
C GLY A 281 5.97 -22.74 19.03
N GLU A 282 6.04 -24.06 18.81
CA GLU A 282 6.39 -24.98 19.89
C GLU A 282 7.90 -25.11 19.96
N LEU A 283 8.47 -24.59 21.05
CA LEU A 283 9.78 -25.00 21.52
C LEU A 283 9.83 -26.54 21.50
N PRO A 284 10.88 -27.15 20.91
CA PRO A 284 10.96 -28.59 20.84
C PRO A 284 10.90 -29.17 22.26
N ASN A 285 10.03 -30.16 22.45
CA ASN A 285 9.89 -30.90 23.70
C ASN A 285 11.30 -31.22 24.24
N PRO A 286 11.66 -30.79 25.47
CA PRO A 286 12.99 -31.03 26.04
C PRO A 286 13.41 -32.50 26.00
N ALA A 287 12.45 -33.42 26.07
CA ALA A 287 12.70 -34.86 25.94
C ALA A 287 13.13 -35.28 24.52
N ALA A 288 12.60 -34.63 23.48
CA ALA A 288 12.98 -34.89 22.10
C ALA A 288 14.37 -34.32 21.77
N VAL A 289 14.72 -33.16 22.33
CA VAL A 289 16.07 -32.57 22.22
C VAL A 289 17.09 -33.42 22.99
N ALA A 290 16.74 -33.91 24.18
CA ALA A 290 17.60 -34.80 24.95
C ALA A 290 17.82 -36.15 24.25
N ALA A 291 16.77 -36.75 23.67
CA ALA A 291 16.89 -37.99 22.92
C ALA A 291 17.79 -37.84 21.67
N ALA A 292 17.65 -36.73 20.94
CA ALA A 292 18.48 -36.44 19.77
C ALA A 292 19.97 -36.26 20.12
N LEU A 293 20.26 -35.56 21.23
CA LEU A 293 21.63 -35.37 21.72
C LEU A 293 22.26 -36.68 22.22
N ILE A 294 21.47 -37.54 22.87
CA ILE A 294 21.94 -38.87 23.32
C ILE A 294 22.21 -39.77 22.11
N SER A 295 21.34 -39.78 21.09
CA SER A 295 21.58 -40.57 19.87
C SER A 295 22.78 -40.08 19.06
N GLY A 296 23.04 -38.77 19.01
CA GLY A 296 24.21 -38.21 18.35
C GLY A 296 25.52 -38.54 19.08
N ALA A 297 25.53 -38.49 20.42
CA ALA A 297 26.70 -38.84 21.23
C ALA A 297 27.06 -40.33 21.10
N VAL A 298 26.06 -41.22 21.05
CA VAL A 298 26.28 -42.66 20.84
C VAL A 298 26.81 -42.95 19.43
N PHE A 299 26.35 -42.24 18.41
CA PHE A 299 26.83 -42.42 17.03
C PHE A 299 28.28 -41.96 16.84
N VAL A 300 28.68 -40.85 17.48
CA VAL A 300 30.07 -40.37 17.46
C VAL A 300 31.01 -41.30 18.25
N ALA A 301 30.55 -41.86 19.37
CA ALA A 301 31.32 -42.86 20.12
C ALA A 301 31.52 -44.17 19.32
N PHE A 302 30.50 -44.60 18.58
CA PHE A 302 30.57 -45.80 17.75
C PHE A 302 31.52 -45.62 16.54
N LEU A 303 31.49 -44.45 15.88
CA LEU A 303 32.44 -44.13 14.80
C LEU A 303 33.88 -43.98 15.32
N GLY A 304 34.07 -43.43 16.53
CA GLY A 304 35.37 -43.35 17.18
C GLY A 304 35.99 -44.72 17.46
N GLN A 305 35.19 -45.70 17.91
CA GLN A 305 35.66 -47.07 18.15
C GLN A 305 35.98 -47.84 16.86
N LEU A 306 35.21 -47.64 15.79
CA LEU A 306 35.49 -48.24 14.46
C LEU A 306 36.79 -47.70 13.84
N SER A 307 37.07 -46.40 14.00
CA SER A 307 38.33 -45.76 13.54
C SER A 307 39.56 -46.28 14.30
N LEU A 308 39.43 -46.54 15.61
CA LEU A 308 40.51 -47.09 16.44
C LEU A 308 40.79 -48.57 16.13
N GLN A 309 39.79 -49.37 15.77
CA GLN A 309 40.01 -50.77 15.37
C GLN A 309 40.68 -50.90 13.99
N GLN A 310 40.41 -49.99 13.05
CA GLN A 310 41.08 -50.01 11.73
C GLN A 310 42.56 -49.60 11.79
N ARG A 311 42.98 -48.83 12.79
CA ARG A 311 44.39 -48.40 12.95
C ARG A 311 45.30 -49.44 13.59
N ASN A 312 44.77 -50.52 14.16
CA ASN A 312 45.55 -51.61 14.76
C ASN A 312 45.71 -52.82 13.84
N LEU A 313 45.27 -52.73 12.58
CA LEU A 313 45.32 -53.81 11.58
C LEU A 313 46.25 -53.53 10.38
N TYR A 314 47.10 -52.50 10.48
CA TYR A 314 48.16 -52.20 9.51
C TYR A 314 49.46 -51.81 10.23
#